data_AF-A0A6I1R685-F1
#
_entry.id   AF-A0A6I1R685-F1
#
_cell.length_a   1.000
_cell.length_b   1.000
_cell.length_c   1.000
_cell.angle_alpha   90.00
_cell.angle_beta   90.00
_cell.angle_gamma   90.00
#
_symmetry.space_group_name_H-M   'P 1'
#
loop_
_entity.id
_entity.type
_entity.pdbx_description
1 polymer ?
#
loop_
_entity_poly.entity_id
_entity_poly.type
_entity_poly.pdbx_seq_one_letter_code
_entity_poly.pdbx_strand_id
1 'polypeptide(L)'
;MSCYHLSRLLFDLKMNESSYQRALTDFEGVMGEYELSTDEKNALRSGDPRKLRQLGVHGMLCLYIKRLNPEFRNNVYWAQK
;
A
#
# COMPACT_ATOMS: atom_id res chain seq x y z
N MET A 1 7.72 6.66 16.93
CA MET A 1 7.61 5.32 16.32
C MET A 1 8.14 5.38 14.90
N SER A 2 8.78 4.32 14.42
CA SER A 2 9.32 4.24 13.05
C SER A 2 8.26 3.71 12.09
N CYS A 3 8.05 4.37 10.94
CA CYS A 3 7.13 3.95 9.87
C CYS A 3 7.74 2.90 8.92
N TYR A 4 8.71 2.13 9.41
CA TYR A 4 9.50 1.19 8.62
C TYR A 4 8.63 0.09 7.99
N HIS A 5 7.82 -0.60 8.79
CA HIS A 5 6.97 -1.69 8.29
C HIS A 5 5.92 -1.19 7.30
N LEU A 6 5.34 -0.01 7.53
CA LEU A 6 4.43 0.62 6.58
C LEU A 6 5.12 0.95 5.26
N SER A 7 6.29 1.58 5.33
CA SER A 7 7.11 1.90 4.14
C SER A 7 7.53 0.64 3.39
N ARG A 8 7.86 -0.44 4.13
CA ARG A 8 8.25 -1.73 3.58
C ARG A 8 7.10 -2.39 2.84
N LEU A 9 5.91 -2.45 3.42
CA LEU A 9 4.71 -2.99 2.76
C LEU A 9 4.43 -2.24 1.45
N LEU A 10 4.45 -0.90 1.47
CA LEU A 10 4.22 -0.08 0.27
C LEU A 10 5.29 -0.29 -0.81
N PHE A 11 6.53 -0.56 -0.38
CA PHE A 11 7.61 -0.92 -1.30
C PHE A 11 7.43 -2.32 -1.88
N ASP A 12 7.02 -3.30 -1.08
CA ASP A 12 6.74 -4.66 -1.55
C ASP A 12 5.54 -4.69 -2.52
N LEU A 13 4.51 -3.85 -2.31
CA LEU A 13 3.43 -3.66 -3.29
C LEU A 13 3.92 -3.15 -4.66
N LYS A 14 5.06 -2.46 -4.70
CA LYS A 14 5.68 -1.99 -5.95
C LYS A 14 6.60 -3.05 -6.56
N MET A 15 7.45 -3.67 -5.74
CA MET A 15 8.60 -4.45 -6.21
C MET A 15 8.33 -5.96 -6.26
N ASN A 16 7.37 -6.46 -5.49
CA ASN A 16 7.06 -7.88 -5.42
C ASN A 16 5.67 -8.16 -6.01
N GLU A 17 5.65 -8.68 -7.23
CA GLU A 17 4.42 -9.01 -7.94
C GLU A 17 3.59 -10.05 -7.18
N SER A 18 4.22 -11.02 -6.51
CA SER A 18 3.49 -12.01 -5.70
C SER A 18 2.79 -11.38 -4.50
N SER A 19 3.45 -10.44 -3.81
CA SER A 19 2.83 -9.66 -2.73
C SER A 19 1.69 -8.80 -3.23
N TYR A 20 1.83 -8.19 -4.41
CA TYR A 20 0.77 -7.41 -5.04
C TYR A 20 -0.45 -8.27 -5.38
N GLN A 21 -0.27 -9.40 -6.07
CA GLN A 21 -1.36 -10.32 -6.43
C GLN A 21 -2.07 -10.89 -5.19
N ARG A 22 -1.31 -11.21 -4.14
CA ARG A 22 -1.89 -11.63 -2.86
C ARG A 22 -2.66 -10.48 -2.19
N ALA A 23 -2.11 -9.27 -2.17
CA ALA A 23 -2.81 -8.12 -1.60
C ALA A 23 -4.10 -7.76 -2.37
N LEU A 24 -4.23 -8.11 -3.65
CA LEU A 24 -5.48 -7.95 -4.40
C LEU A 24 -6.59 -8.90 -3.94
N THR A 25 -6.24 -10.05 -3.36
CA THR A 25 -7.20 -11.10 -2.97
C THR A 25 -7.39 -11.19 -1.45
N ASP A 26 -6.33 -10.93 -0.67
CA ASP A 26 -6.31 -10.99 0.78
C ASP A 26 -5.38 -9.90 1.35
N PHE A 27 -5.85 -8.66 1.36
CA PHE A 27 -5.04 -7.54 1.87
C PHE A 27 -4.86 -7.57 3.39
N GLU A 28 -5.86 -8.04 4.14
CA GLU A 28 -5.77 -8.17 5.60
C GLU A 28 -4.72 -9.19 6.01
N GLY A 29 -4.66 -10.35 5.32
CA GLY A 29 -3.61 -11.34 5.54
C GLY A 29 -2.21 -10.79 5.26
N VAL A 30 -2.04 -10.04 4.15
CA VAL A 30 -0.76 -9.39 3.85
C VAL A 30 -0.38 -8.36 4.92
N MET A 31 -1.31 -7.51 5.38
CA MET A 31 -1.03 -6.58 6.48
C MET A 31 -0.66 -7.29 7.79
N GLY A 32 -1.14 -8.51 8.01
CA GLY A 32 -0.79 -9.34 9.17
C GLY A 32 0.68 -9.80 9.20
N GLU A 33 1.38 -9.78 8.05
CA GLU A 33 2.79 -10.16 7.95
C GLU A 33 3.76 -9.05 8.39
N TYR A 34 3.22 -7.85 8.67
CA TYR A 34 3.99 -6.68 9.05
C TYR A 34 3.60 -6.22 10.45
N GLU A 35 4.58 -5.73 11.21
CA GLU A 35 4.35 -5.11 12.53
C GLU A 35 3.77 -3.70 12.36
N LEU A 36 2.49 -3.65 11.99
CA LEU A 36 1.73 -2.41 11.78
C LEU A 36 0.86 -2.09 12.99
N SER A 37 0.88 -0.85 13.41
CA SER A 37 -0.07 -0.29 14.37
C SER A 37 -1.49 -0.25 13.81
N THR A 38 -2.47 -0.08 14.70
CA THR A 38 -3.88 0.08 14.33
C THR A 38 -4.10 1.25 13.37
N ASP A 39 -3.39 2.37 13.58
CA ASP A 39 -3.52 3.56 12.75
C ASP A 39 -2.96 3.34 11.34
N GLU A 40 -1.82 2.63 11.22
CA GLU A 40 -1.24 2.27 9.93
C GLU A 40 -2.17 1.32 9.14
N LYS A 41 -2.74 0.31 9.80
CA LYS A 41 -3.73 -0.58 9.18
C LYS A 41 -4.97 0.19 8.72
N ASN A 42 -5.47 1.12 9.52
CA ASN A 42 -6.61 1.96 9.15
C ASN A 42 -6.30 2.89 7.97
N ALA A 43 -5.09 3.47 7.92
CA ALA A 43 -4.64 4.27 6.80
C ALA A 43 -4.52 3.43 5.51
N LEU A 44 -3.96 2.21 5.60
CA LEU A 44 -3.87 1.28 4.47
C LEU A 44 -5.26 0.89 3.94
N ARG A 45 -6.19 0.51 4.82
CA ARG A 45 -7.60 0.17 4.46
C ARG A 45 -8.31 1.30 3.73
N SER A 46 -8.02 2.55 4.11
CA SER A 46 -8.63 3.71 3.47
C SER A 46 -8.18 3.91 2.01
N GLY A 47 -7.03 3.35 1.62
CA GLY A 47 -6.46 3.55 0.30
C GLY A 47 -6.10 5.01 -0.01
N ASP A 48 -5.98 5.87 1.00
CA ASP A 48 -5.67 7.30 0.86
C ASP A 48 -4.18 7.58 1.13
N PRO A 49 -3.38 7.94 0.10
CA PRO A 49 -1.98 8.31 0.23
C PRO A 49 -1.73 9.45 1.22
N ARG A 50 -2.70 10.35 1.42
CA ARG A 50 -2.57 11.48 2.35
C ARG A 50 -2.51 11.00 3.79
N LYS A 51 -3.33 10.01 4.15
CA LYS A 51 -3.32 9.40 5.48
C LYS A 51 -2.01 8.65 5.75
N LEU A 52 -1.49 7.94 4.75
CA LEU A 52 -0.17 7.28 4.85
C LEU A 52 0.97 8.27 5.05
N ARG A 53 0.92 9.42 4.37
CA ARG A 53 1.93 10.49 4.52
C ARG A 53 1.92 11.11 5.92
N GLN A 54 0.75 11.25 6.55
CA GLN A 54 0.65 11.76 7.93
C GLN A 54 1.34 10.84 8.95
N LEU A 55 1.49 9.55 8.63
CA LEU A 55 2.20 8.56 9.45
C LEU A 55 3.72 8.53 9.21
N GLY A 56 4.25 9.47 8.43
CA GLY A 56 5.69 9.65 8.22
C GLY A 56 6.27 8.87 7.04
N VAL A 57 5.44 8.24 6.21
CA VAL A 57 5.91 7.55 4.99
C VAL A 57 6.32 8.57 3.92
N HIS A 58 7.37 8.25 3.17
CA HIS A 58 7.80 9.03 2.01
C HIS A 58 6.68 9.13 0.94
N GLY A 59 6.38 10.34 0.48
CA GLY A 59 5.22 10.62 -0.36
C GLY A 59 5.11 9.77 -1.64
N MET A 60 6.24 9.42 -2.27
CA MET A 60 6.23 8.53 -3.45
C MET A 60 5.81 7.09 -3.12
N LEU A 61 6.13 6.56 -1.94
CA LEU A 61 5.72 5.22 -1.52
C LEU A 61 4.21 5.17 -1.27
N CYS A 62 3.64 6.25 -0.73
CA CYS A 62 2.19 6.34 -0.46
C CYS A 62 1.35 6.13 -1.71
N LEU A 63 1.87 6.43 -2.91
CA LEU A 63 1.13 6.27 -4.17
C LEU A 63 0.89 4.79 -4.52
N TYR A 64 1.74 3.87 -4.06
CA TYR A 64 1.61 2.45 -4.41
C TYR A 64 0.37 1.78 -3.81
N ILE A 65 -0.24 2.36 -2.76
CA ILE A 65 -1.53 1.89 -2.26
C ILE A 65 -2.63 1.97 -3.33
N LYS A 66 -2.51 2.92 -4.26
CA LYS A 66 -3.49 3.09 -5.34
C LYS A 66 -3.50 1.92 -6.32
N ARG A 67 -2.44 1.11 -6.39
CA ARG A 67 -2.41 -0.11 -7.23
C ARG A 67 -3.47 -1.13 -6.82
N LEU A 68 -3.91 -1.11 -5.56
CA LEU A 68 -4.98 -2.00 -5.06
C LEU A 68 -6.38 -1.48 -5.41
N ASN A 69 -6.53 -0.18 -5.68
CA ASN A 69 -7.82 0.42 -5.99
C ASN A 69 -8.28 0.04 -7.42
N PRO A 70 -9.47 -0.57 -7.60
CA PRO A 70 -10.01 -0.94 -8.91
C PRO A 70 -10.09 0.22 -9.91
N GLU A 71 -10.45 1.41 -9.46
CA GLU A 71 -10.60 2.59 -10.33
C GLU A 71 -9.25 3.05 -10.89
N PHE A 72 -8.17 2.85 -10.13
CA PHE A 72 -6.83 3.20 -10.54
C PHE A 72 -6.24 2.21 -11.54
N ARG A 73 -6.67 0.94 -11.50
CA ARG A 73 -6.27 -0.09 -12.48
C ARG A 73 -6.78 0.21 -13.89
N ASN A 74 -7.91 0.90 -14.00
CA ASN A 74 -8.47 1.33 -15.29
C ASN A 74 -7.90 2.68 -15.78
N ASN A 75 -6.99 3.30 -15.01
CA ASN A 75 -6.42 4.59 -15.36
C ASN A 75 -5.30 4.41 -16.40
N VAL A 76 -5.49 5.00 -17.58
CA VAL A 76 -4.67 4.87 -18.80
C VAL A 76 -3.19 5.17 -18.56
N TYR A 77 -2.87 6.00 -17.57
CA TYR A 77 -1.49 6.36 -17.20
C TYR A 77 -0.64 5.21 -16.65
N TRP A 78 -1.24 4.13 -16.13
CA TRP A 78 -0.52 2.98 -15.57
C TRP A 78 -0.66 1.69 -16.39
N ALA A 79 -1.49 1.73 -17.45
CA ALA A 79 -1.72 0.60 -18.34
C ALA A 79 -0.66 0.48 -19.45
N GLN A 80 0.45 1.24 -19.40
CA GLN A 80 1.51 1.12 -20.40
C GLN A 80 2.27 -0.19 -20.19
N LYS A 81 2.01 -1.13 -21.12
CA LYS A 81 2.72 -2.39 -21.34
C LYS A 81 4.17 -2.15 -21.76
#